data_AF-W9LAC2-F1
#
_entry.id   AF-W9LAC2-F1
#
_cell.length_a   1.000
_cell.length_b   1.000
_cell.length_c   1.000
_cell.angle_alpha   90.00
_cell.angle_beta   90.00
_cell.angle_gamma   90.00
#
_symmetry.space_group_name_H-M   'P 1'
#
loop_
_entity.id
_entity.type
_entity.pdbx_description
1 polymer ?
#
loop_
_entity_poly.entity_id
_entity_poly.type
_entity_poly.pdbx_seq_one_letter_code
_entity_poly.pdbx_strand_id
1 'polypeptide(L)'
;MAAETARSGLAVGLNKGHKTTPRVVKPRVSRTKGHLSKRTAFVREVVKEVAGLAPYERRVIELLRNSKDKRARKLAKKRLGTFGRAKAKVDELQRVIAEARRTGH
;
A
#
# COMPACT_ATOMS: atom_id res chain seq x y z
N MET A 1 10.33 -3.97 20.19
CA MET A 1 10.66 -5.23 19.48
C MET A 1 9.97 -6.34 20.24
N ALA A 2 9.17 -7.18 19.59
CA ALA A 2 8.55 -8.32 20.28
C ALA A 2 9.66 -9.20 20.84
N ALA A 3 9.58 -9.56 22.13
CA ALA A 3 10.50 -10.50 22.73
C ALA A 3 10.37 -11.84 21.98
N GLU A 4 11.45 -12.30 21.37
CA GLU A 4 11.46 -13.53 20.60
C GLU A 4 11.23 -14.70 21.57
N THR A 5 10.16 -15.48 21.33
CA THR A 5 9.84 -16.61 22.18
C THR A 5 10.97 -17.63 22.11
N ALA A 6 11.59 -17.92 23.25
CA ALA A 6 12.67 -18.89 23.34
C ALA A 6 12.20 -20.25 22.81
N ARG A 7 12.98 -20.84 21.90
CA ARG A 7 12.68 -22.18 21.38
C ARG A 7 12.71 -23.20 22.52
N SER A 8 11.77 -24.14 22.54
CA SER A 8 11.60 -25.09 23.63
C SER A 8 12.62 -26.24 23.59
N GLY A 9 13.30 -26.46 22.46
CA GLY A 9 14.16 -27.63 22.26
C GLY A 9 13.38 -28.90 21.90
N LEU A 10 12.05 -28.82 21.77
CA LEU A 10 11.17 -29.94 21.41
C LEU A 10 11.10 -30.11 19.88
N ALA A 11 10.81 -31.32 19.41
CA ALA A 11 10.67 -31.63 17.99
C ALA A 11 9.31 -31.18 17.39
N VAL A 12 8.31 -30.93 18.24
CA VAL A 12 6.94 -30.53 17.86
C VAL A 12 6.44 -29.37 18.75
N GLY A 13 5.40 -28.65 18.29
CA GLY A 13 4.85 -27.47 18.97
C GLY A 13 5.22 -26.13 18.30
N LEU A 14 4.63 -25.03 18.80
CA LEU A 14 4.75 -23.68 18.22
C LEU A 14 6.17 -23.11 18.29
N ASN A 15 6.86 -23.28 19.43
CA ASN A 15 8.23 -22.80 19.65
C ASN A 15 9.27 -23.92 19.50
N LYS A 16 8.99 -24.93 18.67
CA LYS A 16 9.87 -26.08 18.49
C LYS A 16 11.22 -25.73 17.86
N GLY A 17 12.15 -26.67 17.93
CA GLY A 17 13.48 -26.56 17.34
C GLY A 17 14.58 -26.28 18.35
N HIS A 18 15.82 -26.35 17.87
CA HIS A 18 17.00 -26.19 18.71
C HIS A 18 17.11 -24.77 19.28
N LYS A 19 17.47 -24.67 20.57
CA LYS A 19 17.70 -23.41 21.28
C LYS A 19 18.90 -22.70 20.69
N THR A 20 18.67 -21.68 19.87
CA THR A 20 19.71 -20.84 19.27
C THR A 20 19.52 -19.39 19.66
N THR A 21 20.61 -18.64 19.81
CA THR A 21 20.58 -17.18 19.92
C THR A 21 20.55 -16.54 18.53
N PRO A 22 19.43 -15.93 18.11
CA PRO A 22 19.31 -15.35 16.78
C PRO A 22 20.14 -14.06 16.69
N ARG A 23 20.96 -13.97 15.64
CA ARG A 23 21.75 -12.76 15.35
C ARG A 23 20.94 -11.79 14.50
N VAL A 24 20.81 -10.54 14.94
CA VAL A 24 20.24 -9.47 14.11
C VAL A 24 21.27 -9.05 13.07
N VAL A 25 21.01 -9.37 11.81
CA VAL A 25 21.87 -8.99 10.67
C VAL A 25 21.30 -7.76 9.97
N LYS A 26 22.18 -6.87 9.48
CA LYS A 26 21.75 -5.72 8.67
C LYS A 26 20.98 -6.21 7.42
N PRO A 27 19.81 -5.62 7.10
CA PRO A 27 19.08 -5.97 5.89
C PRO A 27 19.93 -5.75 4.63
N ARG A 28 19.91 -6.74 3.73
CA ARG A 28 20.59 -6.66 2.42
C ARG A 28 19.98 -5.55 1.57
N VAL A 29 20.82 -4.82 0.83
CA VAL A 29 20.40 -3.74 -0.09
C VAL A 29 19.41 -4.24 -1.15
N SER A 30 19.47 -5.51 -1.57
CA SER A 30 18.47 -6.06 -2.51
C SER A 30 17.04 -6.01 -1.97
N ARG A 31 16.84 -6.02 -0.63
CA ARG A 31 15.52 -5.90 0.00
C ARG A 31 14.97 -4.48 -0.01
N THR A 32 15.80 -3.47 -0.30
CA THR A 32 15.35 -2.07 -0.36
C THR A 32 14.76 -1.68 -1.73
N LYS A 33 14.77 -2.61 -2.70
CA LYS A 33 14.18 -2.38 -4.03
C LYS A 33 12.67 -2.11 -3.90
N GLY A 34 12.24 -0.96 -4.41
CA GLY A 34 10.84 -0.53 -4.38
C GLY A 34 10.51 0.51 -3.31
N HIS A 35 11.45 0.85 -2.42
CA HIS A 35 11.27 2.00 -1.53
C HIS A 35 11.21 3.32 -2.32
N LEU A 36 10.30 4.18 -1.89
CA LEU A 36 10.10 5.49 -2.49
C LEU A 36 11.20 6.44 -2.03
N SER A 37 12.02 6.94 -2.96
CA SER A 37 12.99 8.00 -2.69
C SER A 37 12.33 9.39 -2.77
N LYS A 38 12.88 10.40 -2.09
CA LYS A 38 12.39 11.79 -2.15
C LYS A 38 12.33 12.32 -3.59
N ARG A 39 13.39 12.07 -4.38
CA ARG A 39 13.45 12.46 -5.80
C ARG A 39 12.38 11.77 -6.62
N THR A 40 12.19 10.45 -6.44
CA THR A 40 11.18 9.70 -7.20
C THR A 40 9.75 10.12 -6.81
N ALA A 41 9.51 10.47 -5.55
CA ALA A 41 8.22 11.01 -5.11
C ALA A 41 7.89 12.33 -5.82
N PHE A 42 8.83 13.29 -5.78
CA PHE A 42 8.68 14.59 -6.44
C PHE A 42 8.42 14.45 -7.95
N VAL A 43 9.20 13.65 -8.65
CA VAL A 43 9.00 13.42 -10.10
C VAL A 43 7.63 12.80 -10.39
N ARG A 44 7.15 11.86 -9.55
CA ARG A 44 5.82 11.24 -9.74
C ARG A 44 4.68 12.21 -9.48
N GLU A 45 4.84 13.16 -8.58
CA GLU A 45 3.85 14.19 -8.29
C GLU A 45 3.69 15.13 -9.48
N VAL A 46 4.80 15.67 -9.99
CA VAL A 46 4.81 16.54 -11.18
C VAL A 46 4.17 15.85 -12.39
N VAL A 47 4.51 14.58 -12.65
CA VAL A 47 3.93 13.83 -13.78
C VAL A 47 2.42 13.63 -13.63
N LYS A 48 1.92 13.38 -12.41
CA LYS A 48 0.47 13.21 -12.18
C LYS A 48 -0.30 14.51 -12.37
N GLU A 49 0.29 15.63 -11.97
CA GLU A 49 -0.30 16.96 -12.19
C GLU A 49 -0.43 17.25 -13.69
N VAL A 50 0.64 17.03 -14.46
CA VAL A 50 0.67 17.32 -15.90
C VAL A 50 -0.20 16.36 -16.71
N ALA A 51 -0.12 15.05 -16.45
CA ALA A 51 -0.85 14.04 -17.22
C ALA A 51 -2.34 13.93 -16.83
N GLY A 52 -2.70 14.36 -15.61
CA GLY A 52 -4.05 14.27 -15.08
C GLY A 52 -4.52 12.83 -14.80
N LEU A 53 -5.83 12.68 -14.60
CA LEU A 53 -6.46 11.42 -14.22
C LEU A 53 -6.99 10.63 -15.42
N ALA A 54 -6.75 9.31 -15.40
CA ALA A 54 -7.29 8.39 -16.38
C ALA A 54 -8.83 8.32 -16.31
N PRO A 55 -9.53 7.96 -17.40
CA PRO A 55 -11.00 7.91 -17.42
C PRO A 55 -11.62 7.02 -16.34
N TYR A 56 -10.98 5.89 -16.03
CA TYR A 56 -11.47 4.99 -14.99
C TYR A 56 -11.26 5.55 -13.58
N GLU A 57 -10.21 6.34 -13.36
CA GLU A 57 -9.92 6.98 -12.06
C GLU A 57 -10.95 8.08 -11.78
N ARG A 58 -11.29 8.88 -12.80
CA ARG A 58 -12.37 9.86 -12.73
C ARG A 58 -13.71 9.21 -12.35
N ARG A 59 -14.07 8.10 -13.00
CA ARG A 59 -15.29 7.35 -12.66
C ARG A 59 -15.27 6.77 -11.24
N VAL A 60 -14.10 6.38 -10.75
CA VAL A 60 -13.96 5.91 -9.36
C VAL A 60 -14.17 7.08 -8.39
N ILE A 61 -13.60 8.27 -8.66
CA ILE A 61 -13.83 9.47 -7.86
C ILE A 61 -15.32 9.84 -7.79
N GLU A 62 -16.04 9.79 -8.92
CA GLU A 62 -17.50 10.02 -8.94
C GLU A 62 -18.27 9.05 -8.03
N LEU A 63 -17.88 7.78 -8.02
CA LEU A 63 -18.49 6.78 -7.13
C LEU A 63 -18.15 7.04 -5.66
N LEU A 64 -16.93 7.49 -5.37
CA LEU A 64 -16.49 7.83 -4.01
C LEU A 64 -17.18 9.10 -3.49
N ARG A 65 -17.39 10.11 -4.33
CA ARG A 65 -18.15 11.33 -3.97
C ARG A 65 -19.60 11.02 -3.61
N ASN A 66 -20.18 9.99 -4.23
CA ASN A 66 -21.53 9.50 -3.95
C ASN A 66 -21.58 8.43 -2.84
N SER A 67 -20.50 8.25 -2.07
CA SER A 67 -20.42 7.26 -0.98
C SER A 67 -20.65 5.79 -1.42
N LYS A 68 -20.35 5.44 -2.68
CA LYS A 68 -20.53 4.09 -3.25
C LYS A 68 -19.23 3.28 -3.22
N ASP A 69 -18.59 3.16 -2.05
CA ASP A 69 -17.25 2.56 -1.89
C ASP A 69 -17.14 1.11 -2.41
N LYS A 70 -18.16 0.28 -2.12
CA LYS A 70 -18.19 -1.12 -2.59
C LYS A 70 -18.19 -1.20 -4.12
N ARG A 71 -18.91 -0.28 -4.78
CA ARG A 71 -18.97 -0.22 -6.25
C ARG A 71 -17.68 0.35 -6.83
N ALA A 72 -17.09 1.36 -6.20
CA ALA A 72 -15.77 1.90 -6.55
C ALA A 72 -14.69 0.81 -6.52
N ARG A 73 -14.62 0.02 -5.43
CA ARG A 73 -13.66 -1.10 -5.30
C ARG A 73 -13.92 -2.22 -6.33
N LYS A 74 -15.18 -2.53 -6.65
CA LYS A 74 -15.52 -3.50 -7.71
C LYS A 74 -15.06 -3.01 -9.10
N LEU A 75 -15.29 -1.73 -9.42
CA LEU A 75 -14.85 -1.14 -10.69
C LEU A 75 -13.32 -1.12 -10.79
N ALA A 76 -12.63 -0.67 -9.74
CA ALA A 76 -11.17 -0.66 -9.69
C ALA A 76 -10.58 -2.07 -9.80
N LYS A 77 -11.18 -3.09 -9.16
CA LYS A 77 -10.77 -4.49 -9.31
C LYS A 77 -10.94 -4.97 -10.75
N LYS A 78 -12.06 -4.65 -11.42
CA LYS A 78 -12.27 -5.01 -12.82
C LYS A 78 -11.22 -4.39 -13.76
N ARG A 79 -10.69 -3.21 -13.43
CA ARG A 79 -9.66 -2.52 -14.23
C ARG A 79 -8.23 -2.93 -13.90
N LEU A 80 -7.91 -3.18 -12.63
CA LEU A 80 -6.54 -3.45 -12.15
C LEU A 80 -6.26 -4.95 -11.87
N GLY A 81 -7.28 -5.79 -11.93
CA GLY A 81 -7.25 -7.24 -11.74
C GLY A 81 -7.45 -7.68 -10.29
N THR A 82 -6.56 -7.29 -9.38
CA THR A 82 -6.56 -7.81 -7.99
C THR A 82 -7.19 -6.86 -6.99
N PHE A 83 -7.73 -7.40 -5.88
CA PHE A 83 -8.33 -6.59 -4.83
C PHE A 83 -7.32 -5.72 -4.09
N GLY A 84 -6.10 -6.21 -3.86
CA GLY A 84 -5.04 -5.42 -3.22
C GLY A 84 -4.69 -4.16 -4.01
N ARG A 85 -4.56 -4.28 -5.34
CA ARG A 85 -4.33 -3.12 -6.23
C ARG A 85 -5.52 -2.17 -6.25
N ALA A 86 -6.74 -2.72 -6.32
CA ALA A 86 -7.96 -1.92 -6.29
C ALA A 86 -8.11 -1.11 -4.99
N LYS A 87 -7.82 -1.74 -3.84
CA LYS A 87 -7.82 -1.09 -2.54
C LYS A 87 -6.81 0.05 -2.51
N ALA A 88 -5.54 -0.23 -2.85
CA ALA A 88 -4.49 0.78 -2.86
C ALA A 88 -4.86 1.98 -3.76
N LYS A 89 -5.45 1.72 -4.93
CA LYS A 89 -5.86 2.77 -5.86
C LYS A 89 -7.04 3.60 -5.36
N VAL A 90 -8.03 2.96 -4.74
CA VAL A 90 -9.17 3.67 -4.14
C VAL A 90 -8.69 4.55 -2.98
N ASP A 91 -7.82 4.03 -2.13
CA ASP A 91 -7.27 4.77 -0.99
C ASP A 91 -6.41 5.98 -1.47
N GLU A 92 -5.71 5.85 -2.61
CA GLU A 92 -5.05 6.99 -3.28
C GLU A 92 -6.06 8.05 -3.76
N LEU A 93 -7.12 7.64 -4.45
CA LEU A 93 -8.13 8.57 -4.99
C LEU A 93 -8.94 9.26 -3.87
N GLN A 94 -9.14 8.60 -2.72
CA GLN A 94 -9.73 9.23 -1.54
C GLN A 94 -8.85 10.38 -1.01
N ARG A 95 -7.51 10.25 -1.05
CA ARG A 95 -6.59 11.33 -0.67
C ARG A 95 -6.71 12.52 -1.61
N VAL A 96 -6.79 12.27 -2.92
CA VAL A 96 -6.99 13.32 -3.92
C VAL A 96 -8.30 14.10 -3.66
N ILE A 97 -9.38 13.40 -3.29
CA ILE A 97 -10.64 14.06 -2.93
C ILE A 97 -10.49 14.91 -1.67
N ALA A 98 -9.81 14.40 -0.65
CA ALA A 98 -9.59 15.13 0.60
C ALA A 98 -8.73 16.40 0.38
N GLU A 99 -7.71 16.31 -0.46
CA GLU A 99 -6.85 17.43 -0.84
C GLU A 99 -7.63 18.49 -1.64
N ALA A 100 -8.41 18.07 -2.65
CA ALA A 100 -9.26 18.98 -3.41
C ALA A 100 -10.32 19.69 -2.54
N ARG A 101 -10.80 19.04 -1.48
CA ARG A 101 -11.69 19.68 -0.50
C ARG A 101 -10.94 20.72 0.33
N ARG A 102 -9.68 20.47 0.71
CA ARG A 102 -8.88 21.40 1.50
C ARG A 102 -8.50 22.66 0.71
N THR A 103 -8.21 22.53 -0.58
CA THR A 103 -7.82 23.67 -1.43
C THR A 103 -9.00 24.50 -1.93
N GLY A 104 -10.21 23.93 -1.95
CA GLY A 104 -11.44 24.64 -2.35
C GLY A 104 -12.14 25.40 -1.23
N HIS A 105 -11.55 25.44 -0.03
CA HIS A 105 -11.99 26.24 1.12
C HIS A 105 -11.05 27.42 1.33
#